data_AF-A0A6M4P5I7-F1
#
_entry.id   AF-A0A6M4P5I7-F1
#
_cell.length_a   1.000
_cell.length_b   1.000
_cell.length_c   1.000
_cell.angle_alpha   90.00
_cell.angle_beta   90.00
_cell.angle_gamma   90.00
#
_symmetry.space_group_name_H-M   'P 1'
#
loop_
_entity.id
_entity.type
_entity.pdbx_description
1 polymer ?
#
loop_
_entity_poly.entity_id
_entity_poly.type
_entity_poly.pdbx_seq_one_letter_code
_entity_poly.pdbx_strand_id
1 'polypeptide(L)'
;MITFGKNNQVNCSEDTYYEFLGYISNHPDAIKIVFENNQDSGAWGNEGRIQFYNDIAQQHFNQSFKFTAGVGSVSYRLNCNDLISAMLSLGFVMGRTQDSVAIRQNISTNQQVNYDIGVNL
;
A
#
# COMPACT_ATOMS: atom_id res chain seq x y z
N MET A 1 -9.17 -7.91 12.43
CA MET A 1 -7.88 -8.34 11.83
C MET A 1 -8.04 -8.35 10.33
N ILE A 2 -7.09 -7.77 9.62
CA ILE A 2 -7.05 -7.70 8.15
C ILE A 2 -5.89 -8.55 7.65
N THR A 3 -6.17 -9.42 6.70
CA THR A 3 -5.20 -10.32 6.08
C THR A 3 -5.35 -10.28 4.56
N PHE A 4 -4.25 -10.02 3.86
CA PHE A 4 -4.20 -10.02 2.39
C PHE A 4 -3.02 -10.84 1.86
N GLY A 5 -3.25 -11.47 0.70
CA GLY A 5 -2.25 -12.26 0.00
C GLY A 5 -2.10 -13.69 0.52
N LYS A 6 -1.83 -14.63 -0.38
CA LYS A 6 -1.67 -16.07 -0.12
C LYS A 6 -0.63 -16.40 0.96
N ASN A 7 0.38 -15.55 1.13
CA ASN A 7 1.48 -15.74 2.08
C ASN A 7 1.36 -14.79 3.28
N ASN A 8 0.17 -14.25 3.56
CA ASN A 8 -0.07 -13.25 4.59
C ASN A 8 0.89 -12.07 4.45
N GLN A 9 0.98 -11.50 3.24
CA GLN A 9 1.81 -10.32 2.98
C GLN A 9 1.34 -9.11 3.78
N VAL A 10 0.05 -9.06 4.08
CA VAL A 10 -0.54 -8.17 5.08
C VAL A 10 -1.17 -9.03 6.15
N ASN A 11 -0.84 -8.77 7.42
CA ASN A 11 -1.53 -9.32 8.58
C ASN A 11 -1.46 -8.30 9.71
N CYS A 12 -2.55 -7.60 9.96
CA CYS A 12 -2.56 -6.45 10.86
C CYS A 12 -3.93 -6.21 11.51
N SER A 13 -3.97 -5.31 12.48
CA SER A 13 -5.23 -4.78 13.00
C SER A 13 -5.95 -3.93 11.95
N GLU A 14 -7.22 -3.62 12.20
CA GLU A 14 -7.94 -2.69 11.33
C GLU A 14 -7.34 -1.28 11.40
N ASP A 15 -6.97 -0.83 12.60
CA ASP A 15 -6.36 0.48 12.83
C ASP A 15 -5.06 0.66 12.03
N THR A 16 -4.14 -0.31 12.12
CA THR A 16 -2.87 -0.29 11.39
C THR A 16 -3.06 -0.33 9.87
N TYR A 17 -4.12 -1.00 9.39
CA TYR A 17 -4.44 -0.99 7.97
C TYR A 17 -4.84 0.40 7.49
N TYR A 18 -5.73 1.10 8.21
CA TYR A 18 -6.16 2.44 7.82
C TYR A 18 -5.06 3.48 7.99
N GLU A 19 -4.22 3.35 9.01
CA GLU A 19 -2.99 4.15 9.15
C GLU A 19 -2.05 3.95 7.94
N PHE A 20 -1.84 2.70 7.51
CA PHE A 20 -1.08 2.42 6.29
C PHE A 20 -1.71 3.07 5.06
N LEU A 21 -3.04 3.00 4.88
CA LEU A 21 -3.72 3.65 3.76
C LEU A 21 -3.53 5.19 3.78
N GLY A 22 -3.61 5.79 4.96
CA GLY A 22 -3.34 7.22 5.15
C GLY A 22 -1.94 7.59 4.66
N TYR A 23 -0.94 6.84 5.10
CA TYR A 23 0.45 7.04 4.70
C TYR A 23 0.63 6.92 3.18
N ILE A 24 0.08 5.87 2.56
CA ILE A 24 0.18 5.70 1.09
C ILE A 24 -0.45 6.88 0.33
N SER A 25 -1.53 7.47 0.85
CA SER A 25 -2.28 8.51 0.15
C SER A 25 -1.59 9.88 0.08
N ASN A 26 -0.62 10.16 0.95
CA ASN A 26 -0.06 11.51 1.13
C ASN A 26 1.46 11.60 0.90
N HIS A 27 2.06 10.60 0.26
CA HIS A 27 3.50 10.52 0.04
C HIS A 27 3.89 10.35 -1.44
N PRO A 28 3.49 11.28 -2.33
CA PRO A 28 3.70 11.14 -3.78
C PRO A 28 5.18 11.07 -4.19
N ASP A 29 6.07 11.70 -3.42
CA ASP A 29 7.50 11.68 -3.71
C ASP A 29 8.17 10.36 -3.32
N ALA A 30 7.61 9.64 -2.34
CA ALA A 30 8.19 8.44 -1.76
C ALA A 30 7.51 7.13 -2.21
N ILE A 31 6.35 7.18 -2.86
CA ILE A 31 5.52 5.99 -3.10
C ILE A 31 4.97 5.97 -4.52
N LYS A 32 4.94 4.78 -5.13
CA LYS A 32 4.30 4.55 -6.42
C LYS A 32 3.58 3.21 -6.45
N ILE A 33 2.31 3.21 -6.85
CA ILE A 33 1.50 2.01 -7.10
C ILE A 33 1.68 1.61 -8.57
N VAL A 34 2.06 0.36 -8.83
CA VAL A 34 2.34 -0.14 -10.18
C VAL A 34 1.74 -1.53 -10.41
N PHE A 35 1.35 -1.80 -11.66
CA PHE A 35 1.16 -3.16 -12.15
C PHE A 35 2.39 -3.48 -12.98
N GLU A 36 3.17 -4.47 -12.55
CA GLU A 36 4.31 -4.95 -13.32
C GLU A 36 3.88 -6.16 -14.15
N ASN A 37 4.10 -6.10 -15.47
CA ASN A 37 3.86 -7.21 -16.37
C ASN A 37 4.96 -8.25 -16.15
N ASN A 38 4.61 -9.41 -15.60
CA ASN A 38 5.55 -10.51 -15.38
C ASN A 38 5.48 -11.57 -16.51
N GLN A 39 5.03 -11.16 -17.70
CA GLN A 39 4.78 -12.06 -18.84
C GLN A 39 6.05 -12.80 -19.30
N ASP A 40 7.24 -12.20 -19.12
CA ASP A 40 8.52 -12.83 -19.50
C ASP A 40 9.02 -13.90 -18.50
N SER A 41 8.30 -14.13 -17.38
CA SER A 41 8.68 -15.11 -16.34
C SER A 41 7.65 -16.21 -16.10
N GLY A 42 6.70 -16.42 -17.02
CA GLY A 42 5.74 -17.54 -16.98
C GLY A 42 4.61 -17.41 -15.95
N ALA A 43 4.42 -16.22 -15.37
CA ALA A 43 3.29 -15.93 -14.48
C ALA A 43 2.07 -15.46 -15.28
N TRP A 44 0.88 -15.98 -14.93
CA TRP A 44 -0.37 -15.79 -15.66
C TRP A 44 -1.10 -14.44 -15.37
N GLY A 45 -0.43 -13.45 -14.78
CA GLY A 45 -1.09 -12.18 -14.45
C GLY A 45 -0.16 -11.04 -14.06
N ASN A 46 -0.67 -9.82 -14.14
CA ASN A 46 0.03 -8.61 -13.69
C ASN A 46 0.19 -8.64 -12.17
N GLU A 47 1.38 -8.32 -11.69
CA GLU A 47 1.66 -8.24 -10.25
C GLU A 47 1.51 -6.78 -9.81
N GLY A 48 0.50 -6.52 -8.96
CA GLY A 48 0.30 -5.25 -8.29
C GLY A 48 1.33 -5.08 -7.17
N ARG A 49 2.06 -3.97 -7.24
CA ARG A 49 3.13 -3.65 -6.30
C ARG A 49 3.01 -2.21 -5.82
N ILE A 50 3.37 -2.00 -4.57
CA ILE A 50 3.69 -0.68 -4.04
C ILE A 50 5.21 -0.56 -3.98
N GLN A 51 5.77 0.41 -4.69
CA GLN A 51 7.19 0.74 -4.67
C GLN A 51 7.43 1.89 -3.70
N PHE A 52 8.41 1.72 -2.81
CA PHE A 52 8.84 2.72 -1.83
C PHE A 52 10.25 3.20 -2.17
N TYR A 53 10.44 4.52 -2.20
CA TYR A 53 11.72 5.18 -2.54
C TYR A 53 12.49 5.68 -1.30
N ASN A 54 11.96 5.40 -0.10
CA ASN A 54 12.61 5.55 1.18
C ASN A 54 12.25 4.34 2.08
N ASP A 55 12.69 4.36 3.35
CA ASP A 55 12.52 3.27 4.30
C ASP A 55 11.48 3.55 5.39
N ILE A 56 10.87 4.74 5.43
CA ILE A 56 9.91 5.17 6.45
C ILE A 56 8.78 4.15 6.61
N ALA A 57 8.08 3.80 5.52
CA ALA A 57 7.01 2.80 5.56
C ALA A 57 7.46 1.46 6.15
N GLN A 58 8.68 1.03 5.81
CA GLN A 58 9.22 -0.22 6.31
C GLN A 58 9.51 -0.11 7.81
N GLN A 59 10.08 1.00 8.28
CA GLN A 59 10.37 1.21 9.70
C GLN A 59 9.09 1.22 10.56
N HIS A 60 8.02 1.84 10.06
CA HIS A 60 6.74 1.93 10.77
C HIS A 60 5.91 0.64 10.71
N PHE A 61 5.92 -0.07 9.58
CA PHE A 61 4.93 -1.12 9.31
C PHE A 61 5.52 -2.54 9.17
N ASN A 62 6.82 -2.76 9.41
CA ASN A 62 7.48 -4.07 9.19
C ASN A 62 6.91 -5.26 9.97
N GLN A 63 6.25 -5.04 11.11
CA GLN A 63 5.61 -6.12 11.88
C GLN A 63 4.30 -6.60 11.23
N SER A 64 3.69 -5.76 10.40
CA SER A 64 2.35 -5.95 9.84
C SER A 64 2.35 -6.24 8.34
N PHE A 65 3.40 -5.80 7.63
CA PHE A 65 3.52 -5.89 6.18
C PHE A 65 4.86 -6.52 5.78
N LYS A 66 4.81 -7.51 4.88
CA LYS A 66 5.99 -8.21 4.38
C LYS A 66 6.65 -7.43 3.24
N PHE A 67 7.40 -6.40 3.60
CA PHE A 67 8.25 -5.68 2.65
C PHE A 67 9.36 -6.58 2.10
N THR A 68 9.65 -6.45 0.81
CA THR A 68 10.79 -7.09 0.15
C THR A 68 11.74 -6.03 -0.39
N ALA A 69 13.01 -6.38 -0.54
CA ALA A 69 14.01 -5.47 -1.12
C ALA A 69 13.58 -5.01 -2.52
N GLY A 70 13.76 -3.72 -2.81
CA GLY A 70 13.59 -3.16 -4.15
C GLY A 70 14.80 -3.37 -5.06
N VAL A 71 14.76 -2.77 -6.24
CA VAL A 71 15.85 -2.78 -7.23
C VAL A 71 16.05 -1.37 -7.79
N GLY A 72 17.28 -1.03 -8.16
CA GLY A 72 17.61 0.30 -8.70
C GLY A 72 17.33 1.40 -7.67
N SER A 73 16.46 2.35 -8.02
CA SER A 73 16.08 3.45 -7.13
C SER A 73 14.97 3.09 -6.12
N VAL A 74 14.44 1.87 -6.16
CA VAL A 74 13.38 1.42 -5.24
C VAL A 74 14.05 0.79 -4.02
N SER A 75 13.76 1.31 -2.84
CA SER A 75 14.30 0.80 -1.56
C SER A 75 13.58 -0.49 -1.16
N TYR A 76 12.24 -0.46 -1.18
CA TYR A 76 11.40 -1.59 -0.80
C TYR A 76 10.19 -1.73 -1.70
N ARG A 77 9.63 -2.94 -1.72
CA ARG A 77 8.40 -3.29 -2.42
C ARG A 77 7.44 -3.98 -1.46
N LEU A 78 6.15 -3.75 -1.65
CA LEU A 78 5.09 -4.60 -1.10
C LEU A 78 4.31 -5.21 -2.26
N ASN A 79 4.30 -6.55 -2.33
CA ASN A 79 3.68 -7.30 -3.42
C ASN A 79 2.41 -7.97 -2.90
N CYS A 80 1.24 -7.46 -3.29
CA CYS A 80 -0.03 -7.98 -2.81
C CYS A 80 -1.21 -7.50 -3.68
N ASN A 81 -1.66 -8.35 -4.61
CA ASN A 81 -2.77 -8.02 -5.52
C ASN A 81 -4.09 -7.77 -4.76
N ASP A 82 -4.35 -8.50 -3.67
CA ASP A 82 -5.57 -8.34 -2.89
C ASP A 82 -5.61 -6.97 -2.21
N LEU A 83 -4.47 -6.52 -1.64
CA LEU A 83 -4.32 -5.18 -1.07
C LEU A 83 -4.52 -4.11 -2.14
N ILE A 84 -3.87 -4.23 -3.29
CA ILE A 84 -4.01 -3.28 -4.40
C ILE A 84 -5.49 -3.18 -4.81
N SER A 85 -6.17 -4.32 -4.96
CA SER A 85 -7.60 -4.34 -5.32
C SER A 85 -8.46 -3.66 -4.26
N ALA A 86 -8.18 -3.88 -2.97
CA ALA A 86 -8.87 -3.19 -1.88
C ALA A 86 -8.63 -1.67 -1.92
N MET A 87 -7.40 -1.23 -2.15
CA MET A 87 -7.05 0.19 -2.33
C MET A 87 -7.79 0.80 -3.51
N LEU A 88 -7.82 0.14 -4.67
CA LEU A 88 -8.54 0.65 -5.84
C LEU A 88 -10.04 0.82 -5.56
N SER A 89 -10.65 -0.07 -4.76
CA SER A 89 -12.06 0.06 -4.35
C SER A 89 -12.33 1.27 -3.45
N LEU A 90 -11.31 1.80 -2.78
CA LEU A 90 -11.37 3.02 -1.98
C LEU A 90 -11.04 4.29 -2.78
N GLY A 91 -10.70 4.17 -4.05
CA GLY A 91 -10.39 5.31 -4.94
C GLY A 91 -8.90 5.61 -5.11
N PHE A 92 -8.00 4.74 -4.64
CA PHE A 92 -6.59 4.85 -5.02
C PHE A 92 -6.43 4.64 -6.53
N VAL A 93 -5.38 5.23 -7.09
CA VAL A 93 -5.04 5.12 -8.50
C VAL A 93 -3.60 4.67 -8.70
N MET A 94 -3.33 4.06 -9.85
CA MET A 94 -1.97 3.72 -10.25
C MET A 94 -1.12 4.98 -10.39
N GLY A 95 0.15 4.91 -10.00
CA GLY A 95 1.06 6.04 -9.99
C GLY A 95 1.37 6.56 -8.59
N ARG A 96 1.77 7.83 -8.53
CA ARG A 96 2.30 8.48 -7.32
C ARG A 96 1.26 9.30 -6.59
N THR A 97 0.59 10.18 -7.33
CA THR A 97 -0.38 11.13 -6.79
C THR A 97 -1.71 10.45 -6.50
N GLN A 98 -2.19 10.61 -5.27
CA GLN A 98 -3.49 10.12 -4.82
C GLN A 98 -4.37 11.30 -4.40
N ASP A 99 -5.69 11.14 -4.45
CA ASP A 99 -6.63 12.11 -3.87
C ASP A 99 -6.99 11.66 -2.45
N SER A 100 -6.16 12.06 -1.48
CA SER A 100 -6.32 11.67 -0.06
C SER A 100 -7.69 12.09 0.50
N VAL A 101 -8.22 13.25 0.06
CA VAL A 101 -9.53 13.74 0.52
C VAL A 101 -10.65 12.84 0.00
N ALA A 102 -10.64 12.49 -1.28
CA ALA A 102 -11.64 11.60 -1.86
C ALA A 102 -11.55 10.17 -1.29
N ILE A 103 -10.33 9.64 -1.11
CA ILE A 103 -10.10 8.33 -0.50
C ILE A 103 -10.65 8.29 0.93
N ARG A 104 -10.36 9.32 1.73
CA ARG A 104 -10.85 9.44 3.10
C ARG A 104 -12.38 9.41 3.19
N GLN A 105 -13.08 9.97 2.21
CA GLN A 105 -14.55 9.95 2.15
C GLN A 105 -15.13 8.54 1.92
N ASN A 106 -14.36 7.64 1.30
CA ASN A 106 -14.75 6.24 1.11
C ASN A 106 -14.45 5.34 2.33
N ILE A 107 -13.87 5.92 3.39
CA ILE A 107 -13.55 5.22 4.64
C ILE A 107 -14.61 5.54 5.69
N SER A 108 -15.03 4.52 6.45
CA SER A 108 -16.00 4.69 7.54
C SER A 108 -15.51 5.72 8.57
N THR A 109 -16.42 6.52 9.13
CA THR A 109 -16.08 7.61 10.06
C THR A 109 -15.22 7.16 11.23
N ASN A 110 -15.46 5.96 11.77
CA ASN A 110 -14.69 5.41 12.89
C ASN A 110 -13.23 5.14 12.53
N GLN A 111 -12.92 4.90 11.26
CA GLN A 111 -11.58 4.56 10.79
C GLN A 111 -10.84 5.74 10.16
N GLN A 112 -11.53 6.85 9.93
CA GLN A 112 -10.91 8.08 9.44
C GLN A 112 -9.85 8.63 10.42
N VAL A 113 -10.00 8.40 11.73
CA VAL A 113 -8.99 8.81 12.72
C VAL A 113 -7.65 8.11 12.50
N ASN A 114 -7.66 6.81 12.22
CA ASN A 114 -6.44 6.04 11.95
C ASN A 114 -5.84 6.42 10.60
N TYR A 115 -6.71 6.64 9.60
CA TYR A 115 -6.28 7.19 8.32
C TYR A 115 -5.58 8.54 8.47
N ASP A 116 -6.15 9.45 9.25
CA ASP A 116 -5.59 10.79 9.49
C ASP A 116 -4.24 10.72 10.22
N ILE A 117 -4.05 9.76 11.13
CA ILE A 117 -2.72 9.49 11.73
C ILE A 117 -1.72 9.15 10.62
N GLY A 118 -2.09 8.21 9.74
CA GLY A 118 -1.26 7.79 8.62
C GLY A 118 -0.88 8.91 7.66
N VAL A 119 -1.81 9.81 7.36
CA VAL A 119 -1.58 10.99 6.49
C VAL A 119 -0.48 11.91 7.04
N ASN A 120 -0.29 11.95 8.37
CA ASN A 120 0.63 12.84 9.07
C ASN A 120 1.91 12.16 9.58
N LEU A 121 2.14 10.89 9.27
CA LEU A 121 3.40 10.17 9.51
C LEU A 121 4.50 10.69 8.59
#